data_AF-A0A969JZC6-F1
#
_entry.id   AF-A0A969JZC6-F1
#
_cell.length_a   1.000
_cell.length_b   1.000
_cell.length_c   1.000
_cell.angle_alpha   90.00
_cell.angle_beta   90.00
_cell.angle_gamma   90.00
#
_symmetry.space_group_name_H-M   'P 1'
#
loop_
_entity.id
_entity.type
_entity.pdbx_description
1 polymer ?
#
loop_
_entity_poly.entity_id
_entity_poly.type
_entity_poly.pdbx_seq_one_letter_code
_entity_poly.pdbx_strand_id
1 'polypeptide(L)'
;MAQIAFDQGAYETAVTLSDLVYEQYEARDDPAAVASILLVQAELAWKMGDGETAVSTFNRAYSLRQTIKRPLTPREQAQYQELADTITTIS
;
A
#
# COMPACT_ATOMS: atom_id res chain seq x y z
N MET A 1 6.22 -4.70 -9.93
CA MET A 1 7.68 -4.56 -9.72
C MET A 1 8.00 -4.14 -8.30
N ALA A 2 7.37 -3.09 -7.75
CA ALA A 2 7.53 -2.70 -6.34
C ALA A 2 7.28 -3.85 -5.35
N GLN A 3 6.12 -4.52 -5.43
CA GLN A 3 5.83 -5.68 -4.58
C GLN A 3 6.84 -6.82 -4.73
N ILE A 4 7.35 -7.08 -5.94
CA ILE A 4 8.34 -8.15 -6.16
C ILE A 4 9.67 -7.78 -5.49
N ALA A 5 10.12 -6.52 -5.64
CA ALA A 5 11.32 -6.03 -4.97
C ALA A 5 11.15 -6.08 -3.43
N PHE A 6 9.96 -5.75 -2.93
CA PHE A 6 9.61 -5.88 -1.52
C PHE A 6 9.67 -7.34 -1.03
N ASP A 7 9.02 -8.26 -1.75
CA ASP A 7 9.02 -9.69 -1.43
C ASP A 7 10.45 -10.29 -1.44
N GLN A 8 11.39 -9.65 -2.15
CA GLN A 8 12.81 -9.99 -2.21
C GLN A 8 13.67 -9.28 -1.14
N GLY A 9 13.08 -8.42 -0.30
CA GLY A 9 13.80 -7.63 0.70
C GLY A 9 14.57 -6.43 0.13
N ALA A 10 14.41 -6.12 -1.16
CA ALA A 10 15.04 -4.97 -1.82
C ALA A 10 14.24 -3.68 -1.55
N TYR A 11 14.17 -3.26 -0.28
CA TYR A 11 13.26 -2.22 0.18
C TYR A 11 13.49 -0.85 -0.47
N GLU A 12 14.74 -0.41 -0.64
CA GLU A 12 15.03 0.86 -1.33
C GLU A 12 14.51 0.85 -2.78
N THR A 13 14.74 -0.26 -3.49
CA THR A 13 14.23 -0.44 -4.86
C THR A 13 12.71 -0.47 -4.87
N ALA A 14 12.10 -1.13 -3.90
CA ALA A 14 10.64 -1.19 -3.78
C ALA A 14 10.02 0.20 -3.52
N VAL A 15 10.65 1.03 -2.67
CA VAL A 15 10.23 2.42 -2.44
C VAL A 15 10.29 3.21 -3.75
N THR A 16 11.45 3.25 -4.42
CA THR A 16 11.61 4.00 -5.68
C THR A 16 10.59 3.56 -6.75
N LEU A 17 10.39 2.24 -6.89
CA LEU A 17 9.41 1.71 -7.83
C LEU A 17 7.97 2.05 -7.43
N SER A 18 7.67 2.06 -6.13
CA SER A 18 6.33 2.38 -5.65
C SER A 18 5.97 3.86 -5.87
N ASP A 19 6.92 4.77 -5.67
CA ASP A 19 6.72 6.20 -5.88
C ASP A 19 6.52 6.52 -7.37
N LEU A 20 7.34 5.93 -8.25
CA LEU A 20 7.17 6.08 -9.69
C LEU A 20 5.79 5.58 -10.17
N VAL A 21 5.33 4.46 -9.62
CA VAL A 21 4.03 3.89 -9.96
C VAL A 21 2.89 4.76 -9.41
N TYR A 22 3.04 5.30 -8.21
CA TYR A 22 2.09 6.24 -7.63
C TYR A 22 1.91 7.47 -8.52
N GLU A 23 2.99 8.13 -8.93
CA GLU A 23 2.93 9.31 -9.81
C GLU A 23 2.20 9.00 -11.13
N GLN A 24 2.46 7.83 -11.71
CA GLN A 24 1.81 7.41 -12.95
C GLN A 24 0.31 7.14 -12.79
N TYR A 25 -0.12 6.55 -11.67
CA TYR A 25 -1.53 6.26 -11.43
C TYR A 25 -2.31 7.49 -10.99
N GLU A 26 -1.69 8.38 -10.23
CA GLU A 26 -2.27 9.68 -9.89
C GLU A 26 -2.50 10.52 -11.16
N ALA A 27 -1.52 10.58 -12.08
CA ALA A 27 -1.68 11.29 -13.36
C ALA A 27 -2.74 10.69 -14.30
N ARG A 28 -3.19 9.46 -14.04
CA ARG A 28 -4.21 8.75 -14.84
C ARG A 28 -5.59 8.78 -14.21
N ASP A 29 -5.75 9.39 -13.03
CA ASP A 29 -6.99 9.37 -12.25
C ASP A 29 -7.56 7.94 -12.07
N ASP A 30 -6.68 6.95 -11.83
CA ASP A 30 -7.09 5.58 -11.51
C ASP A 30 -7.07 5.37 -9.99
N PRO A 31 -8.16 5.67 -9.25
CA PRO A 31 -8.18 5.57 -7.81
C PRO A 31 -7.94 4.13 -7.33
N ALA A 32 -8.30 3.12 -8.13
CA ALA A 32 -8.13 1.73 -7.73
C ALA A 32 -6.66 1.32 -7.79
N ALA A 33 -5.94 1.79 -8.80
CA ALA A 33 -4.50 1.60 -8.91
C ALA A 33 -3.76 2.40 -7.83
N VAL A 34 -4.17 3.64 -7.55
CA VAL A 34 -3.63 4.47 -6.46
C VAL A 34 -3.84 3.82 -5.08
N ALA A 35 -5.03 3.28 -4.80
CA ALA A 35 -5.29 2.59 -3.53
C ALA A 35 -4.39 1.36 -3.35
N SER A 36 -4.15 0.63 -4.44
CA SER A 36 -3.31 -0.57 -4.42
C SER A 36 -1.84 -0.22 -4.16
N ILE A 37 -1.31 0.84 -4.79
CA ILE A 37 0.10 1.22 -4.57
C ILE A 37 0.33 1.86 -3.20
N LEU A 38 -0.64 2.61 -2.68
CA LEU A 38 -0.61 3.12 -1.30
C LEU A 38 -0.56 1.98 -0.28
N LEU A 39 -1.27 0.87 -0.52
CA LEU A 39 -1.19 -0.31 0.35
C LEU A 39 0.24 -0.87 0.40
N VAL A 40 0.92 -0.98 -0.75
CA VAL A 40 2.32 -1.42 -0.84
C VAL A 40 3.26 -0.46 -0.11
N GLN A 41 3.08 0.85 -0.27
CA GLN A 41 3.87 1.87 0.44
C GLN A 41 3.68 1.78 1.96
N ALA A 42 2.46 1.50 2.43
CA ALA A 42 2.18 1.31 3.84
C ALA A 42 2.87 0.05 4.40
N GLU A 43 2.84 -1.08 3.67
CA GLU A 43 3.58 -2.30 4.02
C GLU A 43 5.10 -2.04 4.09
N LEU A 44 5.64 -1.30 3.12
CA LEU A 44 7.05 -0.92 3.07
C LEU A 44 7.46 -0.10 4.29
N ALA A 45 6.72 0.98 4.57
CA ALA A 45 6.95 1.83 5.74
C ALA A 45 6.95 1.01 7.02
N TRP A 46 5.98 0.11 7.17
CA TRP A 46 5.91 -0.77 8.32
C TRP A 46 7.15 -1.67 8.47
N LYS A 47 7.56 -2.36 7.39
CA LYS A 47 8.74 -3.24 7.42
C LYS A 47 10.04 -2.48 7.68
N MET A 48 10.10 -1.21 7.31
CA MET A 48 11.23 -0.33 7.58
C MET A 48 11.21 0.27 9.00
N GLY A 49 10.18 -0.02 9.80
CA GLY A 49 10.05 0.50 11.17
C GLY A 49 9.43 1.89 11.26
N ASP A 50 8.95 2.44 10.14
CA ASP A 50 8.24 3.71 10.10
C ASP A 50 6.73 3.48 10.28
N GLY A 51 6.33 3.23 11.53
CA GLY A 51 4.95 2.96 11.90
C GLY A 51 4.00 4.12 11.62
N GLU A 52 4.44 5.36 11.81
CA GLU A 52 3.60 6.55 11.58
C GLU A 52 3.25 6.70 10.09
N THR A 53 4.24 6.58 9.21
CA THR A 53 4.01 6.59 7.76
C THR A 53 3.18 5.39 7.33
N ALA A 54 3.38 4.21 7.92
CA ALA A 54 2.56 3.05 7.63
C ALA A 54 1.08 3.29 7.94
N VAL A 55 0.76 3.78 9.15
CA VAL A 55 -0.62 4.04 9.56
C VAL A 55 -1.29 5.10 8.70
N SER A 56 -0.61 6.23 8.47
CA SER A 56 -1.17 7.32 7.68
C SER A 56 -1.40 6.91 6.22
N THR A 57 -0.46 6.19 5.62
CA THR A 57 -0.56 5.71 4.24
C THR A 57 -1.63 4.63 4.10
N PHE A 58 -1.72 3.69 5.07
CA PHE A 58 -2.77 2.68 5.12
C PHE A 58 -4.17 3.30 5.18
N ASN A 59 -4.37 4.28 6.06
CA ASN A 59 -5.65 4.98 6.19
C ASN A 59 -6.06 5.67 4.89
N ARG A 60 -5.09 6.25 4.17
CA ARG A 60 -5.33 6.85 2.85
C ARG A 60 -5.73 5.80 1.82
N ALA A 61 -5.02 4.67 1.76
CA ALA A 61 -5.35 3.55 0.88
C ALA A 61 -6.76 3.01 1.17
N TYR A 62 -7.11 2.84 2.45
CA TYR A 62 -8.40 2.32 2.89
C TYR A 62 -9.54 3.29 2.56
N SER A 63 -9.37 4.59 2.85
CA SER A 63 -10.36 5.62 2.53
C SER A 63 -10.62 5.69 1.02
N LEU A 64 -9.57 5.62 0.21
CA LEU A 64 -9.73 5.61 -1.25
C LEU A 64 -10.48 4.36 -1.71
N ARG A 65 -10.17 3.19 -1.12
CA ARG A 65 -10.85 1.93 -1.40
C ARG A 65 -12.36 2.00 -1.19
N GLN A 66 -12.81 2.70 -0.15
CA GLN A 66 -14.24 2.86 0.14
C GLN A 66 -15.01 3.63 -0.95
N THR A 67 -14.32 4.43 -1.77
CA THR A 67 -14.94 5.18 -2.88
C THR A 67 -15.06 4.37 -4.17
N ILE A 68 -14.39 3.21 -4.25
CA ILE A 68 -14.24 2.41 -5.46
C ILE A 68 -15.25 1.26 -5.47
N LYS A 69 -16.04 1.15 -6.54
CA LYS A 69 -17.01 0.06 -6.73
C LYS A 69 -16.37 -1.27 -7.17
N ARG A 70 -15.13 -1.24 -7.68
CA ARG A 70 -14.41 -2.46 -8.08
C ARG A 70 -14.19 -3.35 -6.85
N PRO A 71 -14.53 -4.65 -6.92
CA PRO A 71 -14.26 -5.57 -5.81
C PRO A 71 -12.76 -5.78 -5.60
N LEU A 72 -12.39 -6.05 -4.35
CA LEU A 72 -11.04 -6.49 -4.01
C LEU A 72 -10.83 -7.90 -4.56
N THR A 73 -9.66 -8.15 -5.12
CA THR A 73 -9.20 -9.52 -5.32
C THR A 73 -8.92 -10.16 -3.96
N PRO A 74 -8.96 -11.50 -3.83
CA PRO A 74 -8.65 -12.18 -2.57
C PRO A 74 -7.28 -11.80 -2.01
N ARG A 75 -6.29 -11.58 -2.89
CA ARG A 75 -4.96 -11.11 -2.51
C ARG A 75 -4.98 -9.72 -1.88
N GLU A 76 -5.62 -8.75 -2.56
CA GLU A 76 -5.72 -7.39 -2.01
C GLU A 76 -6.46 -7.42 -0.66
N GLN A 77 -7.53 -8.21 -0.54
CA GLN A 77 -8.29 -8.34 0.70
C GLN A 77 -7.43 -8.90 1.84
N ALA A 78 -6.63 -9.94 1.58
CA ALA A 78 -5.71 -10.50 2.57
C ALA A 78 -4.66 -9.46 3.02
N GLN A 79 -4.07 -8.71 2.09
CA GLN A 79 -3.10 -7.64 2.42
C GLN A 79 -3.71 -6.55 3.31
N TYR A 80 -4.91 -6.06 2.97
CA TYR A 80 -5.60 -5.09 3.82
C TYR A 80 -5.86 -5.63 5.22
N GLN A 81 -6.27 -6.89 5.34
CA GLN A 81 -6.55 -7.52 6.63
C GLN A 81 -5.27 -7.69 7.46
N GLU A 82 -4.21 -8.25 6.87
CA GLU A 82 -2.94 -8.47 7.55
C GLU A 82 -2.35 -7.16 8.08
N LEU A 83 -2.37 -6.11 7.26
CA LEU A 83 -1.82 -4.82 7.66
C LEU A 83 -2.71 -4.12 8.71
N ALA A 84 -4.04 -4.25 8.61
CA ALA A 84 -4.96 -3.73 9.62
C ALA A 84 -4.74 -4.40 10.99
N ASP A 85 -4.63 -5.72 11.02
CA ASP A 85 -4.39 -6.49 12.25
C ASP A 85 -3.05 -6.10 12.87
N THR A 86 -2.03 -5.93 12.03
CA THR A 86 -0.69 -5.52 12.43
C THR A 86 -0.68 -4.13 13.07
N ILE A 87 -1.32 -3.14 12.43
CA ILE A 87 -1.36 -1.75 12.92
C ILE A 87 -2.18 -1.65 14.22
N THR A 88 -3.31 -2.37 14.30
CA THR A 88 -4.23 -2.31 15.46
C THR A 88 -3.63 -2.97 16.70
N THR A 89 -2.72 -3.95 16.54
CA THR A 89 -2.10 -4.66 17.67
C THR A 89 -1.13 -3.78 18.48
N ILE A 90 -0.70 -2.64 17.95
CA ILE A 90 0.30 -1.75 18.59
C ILE A 90 -0.29 -0.36 18.95
N SER A 91 -1.56 -0.13 18.62
CA SER A 91 -2.31 1.10 18.94
C SER A 91 -3.01 0.98 20.29
#